data_AF-A0A3N0ZBR0-F1
#
_entry.id   AF-A0A3N0ZBR0-F1
#
_cell.length_a   1.000
_cell.length_b   1.000
_cell.length_c   1.000
_cell.angle_alpha   90.00
_cell.angle_beta   90.00
_cell.angle_gamma   90.00
#
_symmetry.space_group_name_H-M   'P 1'
#
loop_
_entity.id
_entity.type
_entity.pdbx_description
1 polymer ?
#
loop_
_entity_poly.entity_id
_entity_poly.type
_entity_poly.pdbx_seq_one_letter_code
_entity_poly.pdbx_strand_id
1 'polypeptide(L)'
;MPTKEIIAGSKITENMLVPHMRKRFGGKSIYNTISNQEQKLYGICGENITQGDAICFGNDGKIYKADALANKPAFGFAAESGITNDEILLQTDGLLEIELGGTTDIGSFVFLRSNGNIGTIERINSGDIIQIVGIKNKENQIIIRIYNHKTLE
;
A
#
# COMPACT_ATOMS: atom_id res chain seq x y z
N MET A 1 -46.28 1.02 -26.97
CA MET A 1 -45.01 0.33 -26.70
C MET A 1 -44.22 0.23 -28.02
N PRO A 2 -42.88 0.28 -27.97
CA PRO A 2 -42.07 1.17 -28.79
C PRO A 2 -41.40 0.47 -29.98
N THR A 3 -41.01 1.24 -31.00
CA THR A 3 -39.77 0.95 -31.74
C THR A 3 -38.93 2.21 -31.74
N LYS A 4 -37.92 2.21 -30.88
CA LYS A 4 -36.81 3.15 -30.93
C LYS A 4 -36.17 3.02 -32.31
N GLU A 5 -36.32 4.01 -33.16
CA GLU A 5 -35.40 4.19 -34.29
C GLU A 5 -34.02 4.48 -33.69
N ILE A 6 -33.20 3.43 -33.69
CA ILE A 6 -31.80 3.50 -33.36
C ILE A 6 -31.18 4.35 -34.46
N ILE A 7 -30.85 5.60 -34.14
CA ILE A 7 -29.94 6.42 -34.94
C ILE A 7 -28.63 5.64 -35.00
N ALA A 8 -28.44 4.89 -36.09
CA ALA A 8 -27.20 4.21 -36.36
C ALA A 8 -26.13 5.28 -36.57
N GLY A 9 -25.30 5.50 -35.55
CA GLY A 9 -24.10 6.33 -35.68
C GLY A 9 -23.31 5.80 -36.86
N SER A 10 -23.21 6.61 -37.92
CA SER A 10 -22.51 6.27 -39.15
C SER A 10 -21.05 5.97 -38.83
N LYS A 11 -20.71 4.68 -38.74
CA LYS A 11 -19.31 4.23 -38.66
C LYS A 11 -18.66 4.56 -40.01
N ILE A 12 -17.78 5.54 -40.02
CA ILE A 12 -16.91 5.82 -41.18
C ILE A 12 -16.10 4.55 -41.43
N THR A 13 -16.31 3.93 -42.58
CA THR A 13 -15.55 2.73 -42.98
C THR A 13 -14.22 3.17 -43.60
N GLU A 14 -13.18 2.35 -43.46
CA GLU A 14 -11.79 2.66 -43.84
C GLU A 14 -11.65 3.08 -45.33
N ASN A 15 -12.55 2.59 -46.18
CA ASN A 15 -12.63 2.93 -47.61
C ASN A 15 -13.15 4.35 -47.89
N MET A 16 -13.73 5.03 -46.90
CA MET A 16 -14.21 6.40 -46.98
C MET A 16 -13.15 7.44 -46.57
N LEU A 17 -12.00 7.00 -46.06
CA LEU A 17 -10.88 7.90 -45.71
C LEU A 17 -10.08 8.27 -46.97
N VAL A 18 -9.44 9.45 -46.97
CA VAL A 18 -8.49 9.84 -48.03
C VAL A 18 -7.23 8.94 -48.01
N PRO A 19 -6.59 8.62 -49.14
CA PRO A 19 -5.56 7.58 -49.24
C PRO A 19 -4.39 7.69 -48.25
N HIS A 20 -4.01 8.92 -47.87
CA HIS A 20 -2.93 9.18 -46.91
C HIS A 20 -3.34 9.01 -45.44
N MET A 21 -4.64 8.85 -45.15
CA MET A 21 -5.21 8.60 -43.82
C MET A 21 -5.53 7.11 -43.58
N ARG A 22 -5.68 6.32 -44.65
CA ARG A 22 -6.06 4.88 -44.61
C ARG A 22 -5.08 3.96 -43.89
N LYS A 23 -3.88 4.43 -43.53
CA LYS A 23 -2.86 3.62 -42.84
C LYS A 23 -2.37 4.22 -41.53
N ARG A 24 -2.95 5.34 -41.08
CA ARG A 24 -2.56 6.02 -39.83
C ARG A 24 -3.43 5.65 -38.63
N PHE A 25 -4.52 4.90 -38.84
CA PHE A 25 -5.31 4.28 -37.76
C PHE A 25 -4.72 2.96 -37.23
N GLY A 26 -3.41 2.75 -37.42
CA GLY A 26 -2.60 1.81 -36.66
C GLY A 26 -2.02 2.43 -35.38
N GLY A 27 -2.61 3.53 -34.89
CA GLY A 27 -2.36 4.00 -33.54
C GLY A 27 -2.81 2.92 -32.58
N LYS A 28 -1.87 2.09 -32.10
CA LYS A 28 -2.07 1.28 -30.91
C LYS A 28 -2.49 2.26 -29.82
N SER A 29 -3.80 2.40 -29.62
CA SER A 29 -4.34 2.87 -28.36
C SER A 29 -3.93 1.80 -27.37
N ILE A 30 -2.72 1.96 -26.83
CA ILE A 30 -2.34 1.29 -25.59
C ILE A 30 -3.28 1.92 -24.58
N TYR A 31 -4.47 1.32 -24.44
CA TYR A 31 -5.15 1.36 -23.18
C TYR A 31 -4.14 0.72 -22.22
N ASN A 32 -3.33 1.53 -21.56
CA ASN A 32 -2.85 1.16 -20.25
C ASN A 32 -4.12 1.03 -19.43
N THR A 33 -4.77 -0.13 -19.48
CA THR A 33 -5.34 -0.69 -18.27
C THR A 33 -4.18 -0.64 -17.30
N ILE A 34 -4.16 0.42 -16.49
CA ILE A 34 -3.47 0.43 -15.22
C ILE A 34 -4.16 -0.73 -14.50
N SER A 35 -3.63 -1.93 -14.71
CA SER A 35 -3.84 -2.99 -13.78
C SER A 35 -3.30 -2.41 -12.50
N ASN A 36 -4.19 -2.05 -11.57
CA ASN A 36 -3.90 -2.03 -10.14
C ASN A 36 -3.45 -3.45 -9.77
N GLN A 37 -2.32 -3.91 -10.31
CA GLN A 37 -1.57 -4.98 -9.68
C GLN A 37 -1.09 -4.33 -8.41
N GLU A 38 -1.79 -4.62 -7.32
CA GLU A 38 -1.31 -4.41 -5.97
C GLU A 38 0.16 -4.83 -5.99
N GLN A 39 1.07 -3.86 -5.82
CA GLN A 39 2.49 -4.15 -5.84
C GLN A 39 2.76 -5.00 -4.60
N LYS A 40 2.78 -6.31 -4.78
CA LYS A 40 3.15 -7.27 -3.75
C LYS A 40 4.63 -7.14 -3.51
N LEU A 41 5.00 -6.64 -2.34
CA LEU A 41 6.37 -6.46 -1.92
C LEU A 41 6.73 -7.60 -0.96
N TYR A 42 7.86 -8.26 -1.18
CA TYR A 42 8.29 -9.40 -0.37
C TYR A 42 9.56 -9.03 0.40
N GLY A 43 9.75 -9.65 1.57
CA GLY A 43 10.94 -9.45 2.39
C GLY A 43 11.30 -10.70 3.19
N ILE A 44 12.59 -10.84 3.52
CA ILE A 44 13.11 -11.97 4.29
C ILE A 44 13.20 -11.58 5.77
N CYS A 45 12.53 -12.33 6.64
CA CYS A 45 12.51 -12.13 8.08
C CYS A 45 13.90 -12.23 8.72
N GLY A 46 14.33 -11.18 9.42
CA GLY A 46 15.52 -11.18 10.28
C GLY A 46 15.23 -11.68 11.70
N GLU A 47 13.97 -11.62 12.12
CA GLU A 47 13.45 -12.10 13.40
C GLU A 47 12.05 -12.70 13.24
N ASN A 48 11.44 -13.16 14.33
CA ASN A 48 10.06 -13.63 14.31
C ASN A 48 9.09 -12.44 14.19
N ILE A 49 8.25 -12.45 13.16
CA ILE A 49 7.31 -11.37 12.82
C ILE A 49 5.90 -11.92 12.79
N THR A 50 4.96 -11.23 13.44
CA THR A 50 3.54 -11.56 13.40
C THR A 50 2.80 -10.71 12.37
N GLN A 51 1.76 -11.28 11.77
CA GLN A 51 0.87 -10.55 10.89
C GLN A 51 0.36 -9.27 11.56
N GLY A 52 0.44 -8.15 10.82
CA GLY A 52 0.04 -6.84 11.29
C GLY A 52 1.13 -6.07 12.06
N ASP A 53 2.27 -6.69 12.33
CA ASP A 53 3.42 -5.98 12.89
C ASP A 53 3.92 -4.91 11.90
N ALA A 54 4.23 -3.73 12.43
CA ALA A 54 5.00 -2.73 11.71
C ALA A 54 6.46 -3.20 11.55
N ILE A 55 7.01 -3.05 10.36
CA ILE A 55 8.33 -3.56 9.99
C ILE A 55 9.27 -2.47 9.49
N CYS A 56 10.57 -2.67 9.65
CA CYS A 56 11.65 -1.85 9.12
C CYS A 56 12.72 -2.72 8.44
N PHE A 57 13.52 -2.14 7.55
CA PHE A 57 14.68 -2.83 7.00
C PHE A 57 15.90 -2.71 7.92
N GLY A 58 16.57 -3.82 8.17
CA GLY A 58 17.89 -3.87 8.79
C GLY A 58 19.00 -3.60 7.78
N ASN A 59 20.20 -3.38 8.30
CA ASN A 59 21.40 -3.12 7.49
C ASN A 59 21.84 -4.35 6.66
N ASP A 60 21.39 -5.54 7.03
CA ASP A 60 21.62 -6.80 6.31
C ASP A 60 20.60 -7.06 5.20
N GLY A 61 19.68 -6.11 4.95
CA GLY A 61 18.63 -6.23 3.95
C GLY A 61 17.43 -7.09 4.39
N LYS A 62 17.41 -7.59 5.62
CA LYS A 62 16.28 -8.33 6.19
C LYS A 62 15.28 -7.39 6.84
N ILE A 63 14.09 -7.90 7.09
CA ILE A 63 13.04 -7.17 7.80
C ILE A 63 13.03 -7.51 9.28
N TYR A 64 12.81 -6.49 10.09
CA TYR A 64 12.71 -6.55 11.54
C TYR A 64 11.47 -5.78 11.99
N LYS A 65 11.04 -5.97 13.24
CA LYS A 65 9.97 -5.17 13.84
C LYS A 65 10.44 -3.73 13.97
N ALA A 66 9.59 -2.80 13.51
CA ALA A 66 9.78 -1.38 13.73
C ALA A 66 9.60 -1.05 15.22
N ASP A 67 10.26 0.00 15.69
CA ASP A 67 10.25 0.34 17.11
C ASP A 67 10.45 1.84 17.29
N ALA A 68 9.41 2.51 17.81
CA ALA A 68 9.43 3.93 18.12
C ALA A 68 10.48 4.30 19.19
N LEU A 69 10.72 3.42 20.17
CA LEU A 69 11.64 3.65 21.29
C LEU A 69 13.11 3.37 20.91
N ALA A 70 13.33 2.48 19.95
CA ALA A 70 14.65 2.16 19.43
C ALA A 70 15.01 2.93 18.15
N ASN A 71 14.25 3.97 17.80
CA ASN A 71 14.44 4.79 16.61
C ASN A 71 14.46 4.01 15.28
N LYS A 72 13.61 2.99 15.18
CA LYS A 72 13.43 2.17 13.97
C LYS A 72 12.08 2.53 13.32
N PRO A 73 12.04 3.48 12.37
CA PRO A 73 10.79 3.88 11.74
C PRO A 73 10.18 2.73 10.92
N ALA A 74 8.86 2.66 10.90
CA ALA A 74 8.12 1.70 10.10
C ALA A 74 8.22 2.05 8.62
N PHE A 75 8.59 1.06 7.82
CA PHE A 75 8.57 1.09 6.36
C PHE A 75 7.25 0.54 5.80
N GLY A 76 6.65 -0.44 6.50
CA GLY A 76 5.50 -1.20 6.06
C GLY A 76 4.92 -2.03 7.20
N PHE A 77 4.03 -2.95 6.83
CA PHE A 77 3.40 -3.92 7.72
C PHE A 77 3.57 -5.33 7.16
N ALA A 78 3.68 -6.30 8.06
CA ALA A 78 3.67 -7.71 7.70
C ALA A 78 2.23 -8.14 7.33
N ALA A 79 2.02 -8.58 6.10
CA ALA A 79 0.73 -9.13 5.69
C ALA A 79 0.55 -10.59 6.17
N GLU A 80 1.66 -11.27 6.48
CA GLU A 80 1.72 -12.65 6.91
C GLU A 80 2.72 -12.79 8.07
N SER A 81 2.53 -13.80 8.92
CA SER A 81 3.49 -14.14 9.98
C SER A 81 4.63 -14.99 9.39
N GLY A 82 5.85 -14.84 9.93
CA GLY A 82 7.00 -15.64 9.53
C GLY A 82 8.07 -15.67 10.60
N ILE A 83 8.89 -16.72 10.59
CA ILE A 83 10.06 -16.84 11.47
C ILE A 83 11.33 -16.41 10.74
N THR A 84 12.46 -16.40 11.43
CA THR A 84 13.75 -15.97 10.87
C THR A 84 14.11 -16.75 9.58
N ASN A 85 14.47 -15.99 8.55
CA ASN A 85 14.78 -16.39 7.17
C ASN A 85 13.58 -16.82 6.30
N ASP A 86 12.35 -16.73 6.81
CA ASP A 86 11.17 -16.91 5.96
C ASP A 86 10.97 -15.68 5.06
N GLU A 87 10.50 -15.91 3.84
CA GLU A 87 10.02 -14.85 2.97
C GLU A 87 8.54 -14.61 3.25
N ILE A 88 8.17 -13.35 3.54
CA ILE A 88 6.79 -12.96 3.82
C ILE A 88 6.35 -11.80 2.94
N LEU A 89 5.04 -11.69 2.75
CA LEU A 89 4.42 -10.58 2.04
C LEU A 89 4.34 -9.33 2.93
N LEU A 90 4.64 -8.19 2.34
CA LEU A 90 4.69 -6.88 2.96
C LEU A 90 3.66 -5.94 2.33
N GLN A 91 3.07 -5.10 3.17
CA GLN A 91 2.08 -4.11 2.75
C GLN A 91 2.49 -2.71 3.19
N THR A 92 2.50 -1.75 2.25
CA THR A 92 2.96 -0.36 2.48
C THR A 92 1.87 0.69 2.27
N ASP A 93 0.81 0.35 1.54
CA ASP A 93 -0.37 1.18 1.29
C ASP A 93 -1.63 0.30 1.29
N GLY A 94 -2.79 0.92 1.48
CA GLY A 94 -4.10 0.26 1.41
C GLY A 94 -4.74 -0.01 2.77
N LEU A 95 -5.54 -1.07 2.84
CA LEU A 95 -6.29 -1.44 4.04
C LEU A 95 -5.56 -2.58 4.76
N LEU A 96 -5.29 -2.38 6.04
CA LEU A 96 -4.78 -3.40 6.94
C LEU A 96 -5.90 -3.82 7.90
N GLU A 97 -6.17 -5.12 7.97
CA GLU A 97 -7.10 -5.69 8.95
C GLU A 97 -6.32 -6.19 10.15
N ILE A 98 -6.42 -5.47 11.26
CA ILE A 98 -5.70 -5.79 12.50
C ILE A 98 -6.51 -5.30 13.70
N GLU A 99 -6.52 -6.10 14.77
CA GLU A 99 -7.06 -5.69 16.05
C GLU A 99 -6.09 -4.72 16.74
N LEU A 100 -6.53 -3.48 16.93
CA LEU A 100 -5.75 -2.49 17.66
C LEU A 100 -5.88 -2.70 19.16
N GLY A 101 -4.75 -2.92 19.84
CA GLY A 101 -4.67 -2.92 21.30
C GLY A 101 -4.92 -1.52 21.88
N GLY A 102 -6.19 -1.18 22.12
CA GLY A 102 -6.61 0.03 22.83
C GLY A 102 -7.83 0.73 22.24
N THR A 103 -8.40 1.67 23.02
CA THR A 103 -9.56 2.50 22.65
C THR A 103 -9.18 3.61 21.66
N THR A 104 -8.60 3.24 20.51
CA THR A 104 -8.39 4.22 19.44
C THR A 104 -9.73 4.45 18.75
N ASP A 105 -10.19 5.69 18.69
CA ASP A 105 -11.47 6.03 18.04
C ASP A 105 -11.36 5.96 16.52
N ILE A 106 -12.48 5.62 15.86
CA ILE A 106 -12.58 5.66 14.40
C ILE A 106 -12.31 7.08 13.91
N GLY A 107 -11.49 7.23 12.87
CA GLY A 107 -11.04 8.50 12.32
C GLY A 107 -9.78 9.07 12.98
N SER A 108 -9.31 8.47 14.08
CA SER A 108 -8.08 8.91 14.73
C SER A 108 -6.82 8.42 14.02
N PHE A 109 -5.74 9.19 14.15
CA PHE A 109 -4.42 8.77 13.72
C PHE A 109 -3.91 7.60 14.56
N VAL A 110 -3.28 6.65 13.89
CA VAL A 110 -2.58 5.51 14.50
C VAL A 110 -1.09 5.77 14.39
N PHE A 111 -0.38 5.56 15.50
CA PHE A 111 1.04 5.79 15.63
C PHE A 111 1.81 4.47 15.79
N LEU A 112 3.07 4.48 15.37
CA LEU A 112 4.03 3.42 15.67
C LEU A 112 4.29 3.37 17.18
N ARG A 113 4.38 2.16 17.73
CA ARG A 113 4.77 1.86 19.10
C ARG A 113 6.02 0.98 19.14
N SER A 114 6.38 0.48 20.31
CA SER A 114 7.47 -0.48 20.48
C SER A 114 7.17 -1.89 19.92
N ASN A 115 8.22 -2.61 19.54
CA ASN A 115 8.17 -4.03 19.11
C ASN A 115 7.15 -4.34 17.99
N GLY A 116 7.05 -3.47 16.98
CA GLY A 116 6.17 -3.64 15.83
C GLY A 116 4.70 -3.33 16.11
N ASN A 117 4.35 -2.93 17.33
CA ASN A 117 2.97 -2.61 17.68
C ASN A 117 2.56 -1.24 17.13
N ILE A 118 1.25 -1.03 17.09
CA ILE A 118 0.63 0.22 16.68
C ILE A 118 -0.51 0.59 17.64
N GLY A 119 -0.83 1.89 17.73
CA GLY A 119 -1.93 2.36 18.56
C GLY A 119 -1.88 3.87 18.80
N THR A 120 -2.28 4.31 20.00
CA THR A 120 -2.09 5.71 20.42
C THR A 120 -0.61 6.03 20.57
N ILE A 121 -0.28 7.32 20.50
CA ILE A 121 1.08 7.81 20.66
C ILE A 121 1.73 7.25 21.94
N GLU A 122 2.92 6.68 21.79
CA GLU A 122 3.77 6.19 22.87
C GLU A 122 5.04 7.05 22.86
N ARG A 123 5.27 7.82 23.93
CA ARG A 123 6.50 8.58 24.13
C ARG A 123 6.94 8.42 25.57
N ILE A 124 8.12 7.87 25.76
CA ILE A 124 8.70 7.63 27.07
C ILE A 124 9.80 8.66 27.34
N ASN A 125 10.59 9.04 26.32
CA ASN A 125 11.74 9.93 26.47
C ASN A 125 11.81 11.05 25.41
N SER A 126 12.77 11.96 25.61
CA SER A 126 13.16 12.92 24.59
C SER A 126 14.09 12.22 23.59
N GLY A 127 13.63 12.03 22.35
CA GLY A 127 14.39 11.36 21.30
C GLY A 127 13.60 10.28 20.55
N ASP A 128 12.49 9.81 21.12
CA ASP A 128 11.64 8.79 20.53
C ASP A 128 11.01 9.27 19.21
N ILE A 129 10.90 8.36 18.24
CA ILE A 129 10.26 8.65 16.96
C ILE A 129 8.73 8.72 17.15
N ILE A 130 8.13 9.80 16.69
CA ILE A 130 6.67 9.91 16.54
C ILE A 130 6.35 9.74 15.06
N GLN A 131 5.89 8.56 14.68
CA GLN A 131 5.50 8.26 13.30
C GLN A 131 4.01 7.91 13.22
N ILE A 132 3.28 8.64 12.37
CA ILE A 132 1.93 8.27 11.97
C ILE A 132 2.03 7.16 10.93
N VAL A 133 1.34 6.06 11.16
CA VAL A 133 1.37 4.88 10.28
C VAL A 133 0.06 4.70 9.50
N GLY A 134 -1.03 5.29 9.98
CA GLY A 134 -2.33 5.23 9.31
C GLY A 134 -3.44 5.96 10.05
N ILE A 135 -4.66 5.76 9.57
CA ILE A 135 -5.90 6.27 10.18
C ILE A 135 -6.83 5.09 10.45
N LYS A 136 -7.41 5.04 11.64
CA LYS A 136 -8.38 3.99 11.99
C LYS A 136 -9.67 4.21 11.19
N ASN A 137 -10.05 3.25 10.36
CA ASN A 137 -11.26 3.33 9.53
C ASN A 137 -12.45 2.62 10.20
N LYS A 138 -12.19 1.46 10.80
CA LYS A 138 -13.18 0.66 11.56
C LYS A 138 -12.50 0.06 12.79
N GLU A 139 -13.26 -0.68 13.57
CA GLU A 139 -12.78 -1.32 14.81
C GLU A 139 -11.47 -2.12 14.59
N ASN A 140 -11.45 -2.95 13.54
CA ASN A 140 -10.31 -3.81 13.17
C ASN A 140 -9.71 -3.44 11.80
N GLN A 141 -9.83 -2.18 11.36
CA GLN A 141 -9.34 -1.78 10.05
C GLN A 141 -8.64 -0.43 10.08
N ILE A 142 -7.45 -0.39 9.48
CA ILE A 142 -6.61 0.79 9.37
C ILE A 142 -6.34 1.06 7.90
N ILE A 143 -6.46 2.31 7.49
CA ILE A 143 -5.93 2.76 6.20
C ILE A 143 -4.47 3.13 6.43
N ILE A 144 -3.58 2.34 5.88
CA ILE A 144 -2.14 2.56 5.96
C ILE A 144 -1.67 3.30 4.71
N ARG A 145 -0.81 4.28 4.91
CA ARG A 145 -0.06 4.92 3.82
C ARG A 145 1.24 5.44 4.39
N ILE A 146 2.28 4.62 4.30
CA ILE A 146 3.60 5.02 4.78
C ILE A 146 4.31 5.73 3.62
N TYR A 147 4.34 7.06 3.70
CA TYR A 147 5.13 7.88 2.79
C TYR A 147 6.61 7.73 3.14
N ASN A 148 7.29 6.77 2.51
CA ASN A 148 8.74 6.75 2.53
C ASN A 148 9.27 7.89 1.65
N HIS A 149 9.55 9.04 2.25
CA HIS A 149 10.39 10.05 1.64
C HIS A 149 11.82 9.49 1.63
N LYS A 150 12.14 8.67 0.63
CA LYS A 150 13.52 8.27 0.37
C LYS A 150 14.23 9.54 -0.07
N THR A 151 15.03 10.15 0.82
CA THR A 151 16.15 10.96 0.35
C THR A 151 17.09 9.98 -0.33
N LEU A 152 17.02 9.96 -1.66
CA LEU A 152 18.07 9.40 -2.50
C LEU A 152 19.33 10.21 -2.18
N GLU A 153 20.23 9.64 -1.40
CA GLU A 153 21.65 9.98 -1.43
C GLU A 153 22.35 9.15 -2.51
#